data_AF-A0AAF0T7T2-F1
#
_entry.id   AF-A0AAF0T7T2-F1
#
_cell.length_a   1.000
_cell.length_b   1.000
_cell.length_c   1.000
_cell.angle_alpha   90.00
_cell.angle_beta   90.00
_cell.angle_gamma   90.00
#
_symmetry.space_group_name_H-M   'P 1'
#
loop_
_entity.id
_entity.type
_entity.pdbx_description
1 polymer ?
#
loop_
_entity_poly.entity_id
_entity_poly.type
_entity_poly.pdbx_seq_one_letter_code
_entity_poly.pdbx_strand_id
1 'polypeptide(L)'
;MPLGDKSKSKGIWNNILEKCEKKLVNWKSQYLSLGGRVTLINSVLDALPTYMMSVLMNAIRRNFWWQGNCDPNNHKFHLVKWDQVILNKKEGGLGIRNLKIQNQSLLMKWLWRFASQEQALWKETIKARFGMENLWITNLSTQPYGSRVWRSIRNLWIKFFNKCKIKVGNGGRTLFWEDKWVDQVTLRNRFPILFNMSLQKEATIREMRDNQGWDLRFRRHLNDWEVIK
;
A
#
# COMPACT_ATOMS: atom_id res chain seq x y z
N MET A 1 -15.79 -8.27 11.68
CA MET A 1 -16.51 -7.46 10.66
C MET A 1 -17.68 -8.32 10.22
N PRO A 2 -18.95 -7.93 10.44
CA PRO A 2 -20.07 -8.76 10.03
C PRO A 2 -20.08 -8.85 8.50
N LEU A 3 -20.08 -10.08 8.00
CA LEU A 3 -20.13 -10.39 6.57
C LEU A 3 -21.56 -10.11 6.10
N GLY A 4 -21.76 -9.09 5.25
CA GLY A 4 -23.06 -8.83 4.61
C GLY A 4 -23.49 -7.37 4.55
N ASP A 5 -22.91 -6.49 5.35
CA ASP A 5 -23.37 -5.11 5.43
C ASP A 5 -22.63 -4.18 4.45
N LYS A 6 -23.30 -3.12 3.97
CA LYS A 6 -22.74 -2.18 2.98
C LYS A 6 -21.46 -1.57 3.55
N SER A 7 -20.30 -1.85 2.92
CA SER A 7 -18.95 -1.47 3.35
C SER A 7 -18.73 0.02 3.76
N LYS A 8 -19.68 0.92 3.50
CA LYS A 8 -19.64 2.35 3.85
C LYS A 8 -20.77 2.81 4.79
N SER A 9 -21.57 1.90 5.35
CA SER A 9 -22.64 2.27 6.29
C SER A 9 -22.02 2.96 7.51
N LYS A 10 -22.42 4.22 7.75
CA LYS A 10 -21.98 4.99 8.94
C LYS A 10 -22.36 4.26 10.23
N GLY A 11 -23.50 3.54 10.24
CA GLY A 11 -24.02 2.83 11.41
C GLY A 11 -23.08 1.79 12.00
N ILE A 12 -22.32 1.07 11.16
CA ILE A 12 -21.32 0.08 11.62
C ILE A 12 -20.21 0.76 12.46
N TRP A 13 -19.92 2.02 12.13
CA TRP A 13 -18.82 2.78 12.72
C TRP A 13 -19.25 3.70 13.86
N ASN A 14 -20.55 3.99 14.00
CA ASN A 14 -21.08 4.82 15.08
C ASN A 14 -20.66 4.30 16.46
N ASN A 15 -20.75 2.99 16.71
CA ASN A 15 -20.29 2.39 17.97
C ASN A 15 -18.80 2.62 18.27
N ILE A 16 -17.97 2.72 17.23
CA ILE A 16 -16.53 2.98 17.38
C ILE A 16 -16.29 4.48 17.56
N LEU A 17 -17.00 5.34 16.81
CA LEU A 17 -16.96 6.79 16.96
C LEU A 17 -17.41 7.20 18.37
N GLU A 18 -18.53 6.69 18.85
CA GLU A 18 -19.03 6.95 20.20
C GLU A 18 -18.02 6.53 21.28
N LYS A 19 -17.34 5.38 21.10
CA LYS A 19 -16.28 4.96 22.02
C LYS A 19 -15.07 5.91 21.98
N CYS A 20 -14.73 6.44 20.81
CA CYS A 20 -13.64 7.42 20.67
C CYS A 20 -14.03 8.76 21.28
N GLU A 21 -15.23 9.26 20.99
CA GLU A 21 -15.77 10.50 21.53
C GLU A 21 -15.91 10.43 23.05
N LYS A 22 -16.45 9.33 23.60
CA LYS A 22 -16.49 9.12 25.07
C LYS A 22 -15.10 9.17 25.71
N LYS A 23 -14.08 8.57 25.08
CA LYS A 23 -12.70 8.67 25.56
C LYS A 23 -12.16 10.10 25.47
N LEU A 24 -12.49 10.83 24.42
CA LEU A 24 -12.06 12.21 24.21
C LEU A 24 -12.74 13.20 25.17
N VAL A 25 -14.03 13.01 25.46
CA VAL A 25 -14.78 13.82 26.43
C VAL A 25 -14.25 13.62 27.85
N ASN A 26 -13.88 12.38 28.19
CA ASN A 26 -13.24 12.07 29.48
C ASN A 26 -11.85 12.72 29.61
N TRP A 27 -11.16 12.97 28.49
CA TRP A 27 -9.94 13.76 28.50
C TRP A 27 -10.31 15.22 28.49
N LYS A 28 -10.32 15.83 29.68
CA LYS A 28 -10.47 17.28 29.85
C LYS A 28 -9.30 18.01 29.17
N SER A 29 -9.41 18.18 27.85
CA SER A 29 -8.40 18.80 26.98
C SER A 29 -8.03 20.22 27.40
N GLN A 30 -8.91 20.88 28.18
CA GLN A 30 -8.65 22.13 28.86
C GLN A 30 -7.45 22.09 29.85
N TYR A 31 -7.13 20.93 30.41
CA TYR A 31 -6.00 20.74 31.34
C TYR A 31 -4.77 20.10 30.66
N LEU A 32 -4.85 19.84 29.35
CA LEU A 32 -3.77 19.21 28.59
C LEU A 32 -3.01 20.25 27.80
N SER A 33 -1.69 20.28 27.99
CA SER A 33 -0.78 21.02 27.13
C SER A 33 -0.90 20.56 25.67
N LEU A 34 -0.51 21.42 24.72
CA LEU A 34 -0.45 21.04 23.30
C LEU A 34 0.40 19.77 23.12
N GLY A 35 1.56 19.68 23.78
CA GLY A 35 2.38 18.46 23.76
C GLY A 35 1.64 17.20 24.26
N GLY A 36 0.89 17.31 25.37
CA GLY A 36 0.08 16.22 25.91
C GLY A 36 -1.02 15.73 24.96
N ARG A 37 -1.65 16.66 24.21
CA ARG A 37 -2.64 16.31 23.18
C ARG A 37 -2.03 15.51 22.03
N VAL A 38 -0.80 15.83 21.59
CA VAL A 38 -0.10 15.06 20.53
C VAL A 38 0.12 13.63 21.01
N THR A 39 0.63 13.49 22.23
CA THR A 39 0.93 12.18 22.82
C THR A 39 -0.31 11.31 22.90
N LEU A 40 -1.45 11.85 23.32
CA LEU A 40 -2.73 11.12 23.37
C LEU A 40 -3.26 10.73 21.99
N ILE A 41 -3.13 11.61 21.00
CA ILE A 41 -3.49 11.30 19.61
C ILE A 41 -2.67 10.10 19.12
N ASN A 42 -1.36 10.13 19.34
CA ASN A 42 -0.43 9.11 18.87
C ASN A 42 -0.54 7.78 19.65
N SER A 43 -0.92 7.80 20.93
CA SER A 43 -1.01 6.57 21.73
C SER A 43 -2.35 5.86 21.59
N VAL A 44 -3.45 6.61 21.46
CA VAL A 44 -4.81 6.02 21.51
C VAL A 44 -5.53 6.10 20.18
N LEU A 45 -5.57 7.26 19.53
CA LEU A 45 -6.31 7.41 18.28
C LEU A 45 -5.58 6.73 17.11
N ASP A 46 -4.25 6.66 17.16
CA ASP A 46 -3.41 5.95 16.17
C ASP A 46 -3.38 4.43 16.34
N ALA A 47 -3.80 3.92 17.50
CA ALA A 47 -3.91 2.48 17.75
C ALA A 47 -5.18 1.84 17.15
N LEU A 48 -6.10 2.65 16.60
CA LEU A 48 -7.37 2.17 16.06
C LEU A 48 -7.26 1.68 14.60
N PRO A 49 -8.04 0.64 14.20
CA PRO A 49 -7.98 0.07 12.85
C PRO A 49 -8.29 1.07 11.72
N THR A 50 -7.36 1.25 10.78
CA THR A 50 -7.25 2.50 10.00
C THR A 50 -8.03 2.58 8.68
N TYR A 51 -8.57 1.47 8.15
CA TYR A 51 -8.97 1.40 6.73
C TYR A 51 -10.07 2.38 6.30
N MET A 52 -11.26 2.31 6.93
CA MET A 52 -12.35 3.28 6.70
C MET A 52 -12.31 4.44 7.71
N MET A 53 -11.58 4.28 8.81
CA MET A 53 -11.47 5.27 9.86
C MET A 53 -10.57 6.45 9.50
N SER A 54 -9.68 6.34 8.51
CA SER A 54 -8.71 7.41 8.18
C SER A 54 -9.36 8.78 7.92
N VAL A 55 -10.54 8.84 7.32
CA VAL A 55 -11.25 10.11 7.05
C VAL A 55 -11.88 10.67 8.33
N LEU A 56 -12.63 9.83 9.05
CA LEU A 56 -13.36 10.24 10.26
C LEU A 56 -12.41 10.56 11.42
N MET A 57 -11.36 9.77 11.61
CA MET A 57 -10.33 9.99 12.62
C MET A 57 -9.51 11.24 12.35
N ASN A 58 -9.25 11.59 11.09
CA ASN A 58 -8.56 12.84 10.78
C ASN A 58 -9.37 14.06 11.21
N ALA A 59 -10.70 14.04 11.03
CA ALA A 59 -11.57 15.12 11.49
C ALA A 59 -11.57 15.21 13.03
N ILE A 60 -11.75 14.08 13.72
CA ILE A 60 -11.76 14.03 15.19
C ILE A 60 -10.43 14.48 15.80
N ARG A 61 -9.29 14.06 15.25
CA ARG A 61 -7.95 14.48 15.70
C ARG A 61 -7.72 15.96 15.50
N ARG A 62 -8.15 16.50 14.36
CA ARG A 62 -8.03 17.93 14.05
C ARG A 62 -8.86 18.76 15.02
N ASN A 63 -10.10 18.35 15.28
CA ASN A 63 -10.96 19.03 16.23
C ASN A 63 -10.40 18.95 17.65
N PHE A 64 -9.98 17.76 18.10
CA PHE A 64 -9.36 17.59 19.42
C PHE A 64 -8.07 18.40 19.59
N TRP A 65 -7.24 18.51 18.54
CA TRP A 65 -6.01 19.30 18.58
C TRP A 65 -6.29 20.80 18.75
N TRP A 66 -7.09 21.37 17.84
CA TRP A 66 -7.31 22.81 17.77
C TRP A 66 -8.33 23.33 18.77
N GLN A 67 -9.47 22.65 18.89
CA GLN A 67 -10.58 23.10 19.73
C GLN A 67 -10.46 22.57 21.16
N GLY A 68 -9.92 21.37 21.34
CA GLY A 68 -9.98 20.68 22.63
C GLY A 68 -11.44 20.44 23.05
N ASN A 69 -11.73 20.49 24.36
CA ASN A 69 -13.08 20.32 24.93
C ASN A 69 -13.67 21.68 25.35
N CYS A 70 -13.32 22.74 24.63
CA CYS A 70 -13.78 24.10 24.95
C CYS A 70 -15.23 24.32 24.47
N ASP A 71 -15.93 25.24 25.14
CA ASP A 71 -17.33 25.58 24.87
C ASP A 71 -17.62 25.80 23.37
N PRO A 72 -18.80 25.40 22.88
CA PRO A 72 -19.24 25.59 21.49
C PRO A 72 -19.09 27.03 20.97
N ASN A 73 -19.08 28.02 21.88
CA ASN A 73 -19.00 29.44 21.58
C ASN A 73 -17.57 29.99 21.44
N ASN A 74 -16.52 29.20 21.72
CA ASN A 74 -15.14 29.69 21.70
C ASN A 74 -14.33 29.03 20.57
N HIS A 75 -14.59 29.46 19.34
CA HIS A 75 -13.97 28.89 18.14
C HIS A 75 -12.47 29.24 18.08
N LYS A 76 -11.61 28.23 18.26
CA LYS A 76 -10.16 28.38 18.07
C LYS A 76 -9.82 28.24 16.59
N PHE A 77 -9.14 29.25 16.05
CA PHE A 77 -8.70 29.28 14.66
C PHE A 77 -7.68 28.17 14.35
N HIS A 78 -7.82 27.56 13.18
CA HIS A 78 -6.83 26.65 12.61
C HIS A 78 -5.66 27.46 12.04
N LEU A 79 -4.67 27.77 12.88
CA LEU A 79 -3.53 28.63 12.51
C LEU A 79 -2.61 27.99 11.44
N VAL A 80 -2.59 26.66 11.38
CA VAL A 80 -1.71 25.90 10.47
C VAL A 80 -2.52 24.84 9.73
N LYS A 81 -2.24 24.68 8.43
CA LYS A 81 -2.84 23.61 7.61
C LYS A 81 -2.55 22.26 8.26
N TRP A 82 -3.58 21.42 8.37
CA TRP A 82 -3.45 20.09 9.00
C TRP A 82 -2.38 19.22 8.33
N ASP A 83 -2.20 19.35 7.01
CA ASP A 83 -1.18 18.61 6.27
C ASP A 83 0.26 18.97 6.67
N GLN A 84 0.50 20.18 7.18
CA GLN A 84 1.79 20.59 7.75
C GLN A 84 1.99 20.04 9.17
N VAL A 85 0.91 20.01 9.96
CA VAL A 85 0.91 19.47 11.34
C VAL A 85 1.27 17.98 11.37
N ILE A 86 0.79 17.19 10.40
CA ILE A 86 1.03 15.75 10.32
C ILE A 86 2.38 15.35 9.70
N LEU A 87 3.23 16.31 9.33
CA LEU A 87 4.59 16.01 8.88
C LEU A 87 5.43 15.44 10.02
N ASN A 88 6.53 14.75 9.66
CA ASN A 88 7.46 14.27 10.67
C ASN A 88 8.13 15.45 11.37
N LYS A 89 8.60 15.24 12.61
CA LYS A 89 9.36 16.27 13.36
C LYS A 89 10.60 16.76 12.61
N LYS A 90 11.24 15.87 11.84
CA LYS A 90 12.40 16.20 10.98
C LYS A 90 12.04 17.14 9.82
N GLU A 91 10.77 17.14 9.40
CA GLU A 91 10.24 17.93 8.29
C GLU A 91 9.47 19.17 8.79
N GLY A 92 9.59 19.51 10.09
CA GLY A 92 8.93 20.67 10.71
C GLY A 92 7.50 20.43 11.20
N GLY A 93 7.00 19.18 11.16
CA GLY A 93 5.68 18.83 11.69
C GLY A 93 5.68 18.41 13.15
N LEU A 94 4.50 18.10 13.69
CA LEU A 94 4.31 17.71 15.09
C LEU A 94 4.59 16.21 15.34
N GLY A 95 4.85 15.43 14.29
CA GLY A 95 5.05 13.98 14.39
C GLY A 95 3.75 13.21 14.66
N ILE A 96 2.61 13.77 14.25
CA ILE A 96 1.33 13.05 14.21
C ILE A 96 1.33 12.15 12.99
N ARG A 97 0.99 10.87 13.14
CA ARG A 97 1.05 9.91 12.02
C ARG A 97 0.04 10.27 10.93
N ASN A 98 0.50 10.30 9.69
CA ASN A 98 -0.37 10.52 8.53
C ASN A 98 -1.21 9.26 8.25
N LEU A 99 -2.49 9.31 8.63
CA LEU A 99 -3.41 8.19 8.45
C LEU A 99 -3.63 7.77 6.99
N LYS A 100 -3.51 8.69 6.04
CA LYS A 100 -3.66 8.38 4.61
C LYS A 100 -2.52 7.49 4.13
N ILE A 101 -1.30 7.83 4.52
CA ILE A 101 -0.09 7.05 4.20
C ILE A 101 -0.12 5.70 4.93
N GLN A 102 -0.49 5.69 6.21
CA GLN A 102 -0.65 4.46 6.99
C GLN A 102 -1.72 3.54 6.39
N ASN A 103 -2.85 4.09 5.95
CA ASN A 103 -3.88 3.29 5.31
C ASN A 103 -3.38 2.68 3.99
N GLN A 104 -2.69 3.47 3.16
CA GLN A 104 -2.07 2.97 1.94
C GLN A 104 -1.05 1.86 2.22
N SER A 105 -0.22 1.99 3.27
CA SER A 105 0.76 0.95 3.61
C SER A 105 0.09 -0.33 4.11
N LEU A 106 -1.01 -0.23 4.88
CA LEU A 106 -1.80 -1.39 5.29
C LEU A 106 -2.44 -2.11 4.09
N LEU A 107 -2.88 -1.38 3.07
CA LEU A 107 -3.37 -1.98 1.82
C LEU A 107 -2.25 -2.62 1.01
N MET A 108 -1.09 -1.97 0.94
CA MET A 108 0.11 -2.54 0.32
C MET A 108 0.58 -3.81 1.03
N LYS A 109 0.37 -3.95 2.35
CA LYS A 109 0.63 -5.20 3.07
C LYS A 109 -0.18 -6.38 2.51
N TRP A 110 -1.41 -6.14 2.04
CA TRP A 110 -2.19 -7.19 1.37
C TRP A 110 -1.63 -7.55 -0.01
N LEU A 111 -1.11 -6.58 -0.77
CA LEU A 111 -0.37 -6.86 -2.01
C LEU A 111 0.89 -7.69 -1.73
N TRP A 112 1.63 -7.36 -0.67
CA TRP A 112 2.78 -8.14 -0.23
C TRP A 112 2.37 -9.59 0.10
N ARG A 113 1.31 -9.77 0.89
CA ARG A 113 0.79 -11.11 1.19
C ARG A 113 0.35 -11.85 -0.07
N PHE A 114 -0.27 -11.17 -1.03
CA PHE A 114 -0.65 -11.77 -2.31
C PHE A 114 0.56 -12.24 -3.12
N ALA A 115 1.64 -11.45 -3.14
CA ALA A 115 2.87 -11.81 -3.82
C ALA A 115 3.57 -13.00 -3.13
N SER A 116 3.80 -12.90 -1.82
CA SER A 116 4.60 -13.86 -1.05
C SER A 116 3.88 -15.16 -0.68
N GLN A 117 2.58 -15.13 -0.38
CA GLN A 117 1.85 -16.33 0.05
C GLN A 117 1.32 -17.07 -1.18
N GLU A 118 1.87 -18.25 -1.49
CA GLU A 118 1.47 -19.00 -2.69
C GLU A 118 0.18 -19.78 -2.50
N GLN A 119 0.06 -20.49 -1.37
CA GLN A 119 -0.98 -21.48 -1.08
C GLN A 119 -2.15 -20.94 -0.22
N ALA A 120 -2.50 -19.66 -0.36
CA ALA A 120 -3.57 -19.08 0.45
C ALA A 120 -4.93 -19.16 -0.25
N LEU A 121 -5.93 -19.79 0.37
CA LEU A 121 -7.29 -19.95 -0.21
C LEU A 121 -7.92 -18.63 -0.65
N TRP A 122 -7.78 -17.57 0.15
CA TRP A 122 -8.31 -16.24 -0.19
C TRP A 122 -7.70 -15.68 -1.49
N LYS A 123 -6.44 -16.02 -1.77
CA LYS A 123 -5.75 -15.62 -3.00
C LYS A 123 -6.32 -16.39 -4.19
N GLU A 124 -6.62 -17.68 -4.04
CA GLU A 124 -7.28 -18.46 -5.09
C GLU A 124 -8.67 -17.92 -5.42
N THR A 125 -9.47 -17.57 -4.42
CA THR A 125 -10.78 -16.93 -4.65
C THR A 125 -10.64 -15.61 -5.41
N ILE A 126 -9.62 -14.81 -5.08
CA ILE A 126 -9.33 -13.55 -5.77
C ILE A 126 -8.86 -13.78 -7.20
N LYS A 127 -7.97 -14.76 -7.43
CA LYS A 127 -7.53 -15.18 -8.76
C LYS A 127 -8.70 -15.64 -9.62
N ALA A 128 -9.56 -16.51 -9.08
CA ALA A 128 -10.73 -17.03 -9.78
C ALA A 128 -11.71 -15.92 -10.15
N ARG A 129 -11.87 -14.91 -9.28
CA ARG A 129 -12.80 -13.81 -9.50
C ARG A 129 -12.29 -12.76 -10.51
N PHE A 130 -11.02 -12.39 -10.45
CA PHE A 130 -10.47 -11.27 -11.21
C PHE A 130 -9.54 -11.69 -12.35
N GLY A 131 -9.12 -12.94 -12.41
CA GLY A 131 -8.06 -13.40 -13.33
C GLY A 131 -6.68 -12.85 -12.98
N MET A 132 -5.66 -13.32 -13.67
CA MET A 132 -4.26 -12.86 -13.54
C MET A 132 -3.86 -12.07 -14.78
N GLU A 133 -3.19 -10.94 -14.58
CA GLU A 133 -2.60 -10.12 -15.65
C GLU A 133 -1.17 -10.58 -15.93
N ASN A 134 -0.44 -10.89 -14.86
CA ASN A 134 0.89 -11.47 -14.91
C ASN A 134 1.07 -12.44 -13.73
N LEU A 135 2.30 -12.90 -13.48
CA LEU A 135 2.59 -13.87 -12.40
C LEU A 135 2.43 -13.29 -10.98
N TRP A 136 2.38 -11.96 -10.86
CA TRP A 136 2.40 -11.23 -9.60
C TRP A 136 1.07 -10.58 -9.22
N ILE A 137 0.22 -10.24 -10.19
CA ILE A 137 -1.02 -9.51 -9.93
C ILE A 137 -2.21 -9.91 -10.81
N THR A 138 -3.41 -9.67 -10.25
CA THR A 138 -4.69 -9.81 -10.93
C THR A 138 -4.94 -8.76 -12.00
N ASN A 139 -5.86 -9.03 -12.93
CA ASN A 139 -6.35 -8.02 -13.86
C ASN A 139 -7.00 -6.83 -13.14
N LEU A 140 -7.04 -5.69 -13.84
CA LEU A 140 -7.82 -4.53 -13.42
C LEU A 140 -9.32 -4.87 -13.46
N SER A 141 -9.99 -4.70 -12.34
CA SER A 141 -11.44 -4.93 -12.22
C SER A 141 -12.21 -3.83 -12.95
N THR A 142 -12.67 -4.10 -14.17
CA THR A 142 -13.53 -3.20 -14.97
C THR A 142 -15.01 -3.30 -14.60
N GLN A 143 -15.41 -4.34 -13.86
CA GLN A 143 -16.83 -4.56 -13.54
C GLN A 143 -17.42 -3.41 -12.68
N PRO A 144 -18.63 -2.93 -13.02
CA PRO A 144 -19.32 -1.86 -12.27
C PRO A 144 -19.76 -2.32 -10.88
N TYR A 145 -20.00 -3.63 -10.69
CA TYR A 145 -20.42 -4.24 -9.43
C TYR A 145 -19.35 -5.23 -8.94
N GLY A 146 -18.80 -4.99 -7.74
CA GLY A 146 -17.76 -5.84 -7.18
C GLY A 146 -17.02 -5.25 -5.99
N SER A 147 -16.16 -6.07 -5.35
CA SER A 147 -15.38 -5.71 -4.16
C SER A 147 -14.56 -4.42 -4.37
N ARG A 148 -15.09 -3.31 -3.86
CA ARG A 148 -14.41 -1.99 -3.84
C ARG A 148 -13.06 -2.06 -3.12
N VAL A 149 -12.90 -3.01 -2.19
CA VAL A 149 -11.69 -3.18 -1.39
C VAL A 149 -10.54 -3.71 -2.25
N TRP A 150 -10.74 -4.83 -2.98
CA TRP A 150 -9.66 -5.38 -3.80
C TRP A 150 -9.27 -4.43 -4.94
N ARG A 151 -10.24 -3.73 -5.54
CA ARG A 151 -9.95 -2.68 -6.53
C ARG A 151 -9.05 -1.57 -5.97
N SER A 152 -9.33 -1.12 -4.74
CA SER A 152 -8.50 -0.11 -4.06
C SER A 152 -7.09 -0.61 -3.77
N ILE A 153 -6.95 -1.89 -3.40
CA ILE A 153 -5.66 -2.57 -3.20
C ILE A 153 -4.91 -2.67 -4.53
N ARG A 154 -5.57 -3.17 -5.60
CA ARG A 154 -5.00 -3.32 -6.95
C ARG A 154 -4.48 -2.02 -7.53
N ASN A 155 -5.17 -0.90 -7.29
CA ASN A 155 -4.74 0.42 -7.75
C ASN A 155 -3.43 0.91 -7.10
N LEU A 156 -3.05 0.36 -5.95
CA LEU A 156 -1.78 0.69 -5.29
C LEU A 156 -0.59 -0.11 -5.82
N TRP A 157 -0.83 -1.07 -6.73
CA TRP A 157 0.20 -1.97 -7.23
C TRP A 157 1.42 -1.26 -7.81
N ILE A 158 1.22 -0.29 -8.71
CA ILE A 158 2.35 0.40 -9.37
C ILE A 158 3.25 1.08 -8.32
N LYS A 159 2.63 1.75 -7.34
CA LYS A 159 3.36 2.40 -6.24
C LYS A 159 4.10 1.41 -5.34
N PHE A 160 3.52 0.24 -5.13
CA PHE A 160 4.10 -0.84 -4.34
C PHE A 160 5.27 -1.51 -5.08
N PHE A 161 5.02 -2.00 -6.30
CA PHE A 161 5.99 -2.73 -7.10
C PHE A 161 7.25 -1.91 -7.39
N ASN A 162 7.11 -0.60 -7.62
CA ASN A 162 8.26 0.30 -7.79
C ASN A 162 9.21 0.33 -6.59
N LYS A 163 8.72 0.04 -5.38
CA LYS A 163 9.49 0.00 -4.14
C LYS A 163 9.92 -1.41 -3.73
N CYS A 164 9.58 -2.42 -4.52
CA CYS A 164 9.89 -3.82 -4.23
C CYS A 164 11.04 -4.31 -5.12
N LYS A 165 11.78 -5.28 -4.59
CA LYS A 165 12.73 -6.10 -5.32
C LYS A 165 12.31 -7.56 -5.22
N ILE A 166 12.52 -8.31 -6.29
CA ILE A 166 12.22 -9.73 -6.32
C ILE A 166 13.49 -10.48 -6.00
N LYS A 167 13.47 -11.28 -4.93
CA LYS A 167 14.53 -12.25 -4.66
C LYS A 167 14.18 -13.54 -5.38
N VAL A 168 15.04 -13.99 -6.28
CA VAL A 168 14.81 -15.23 -7.04
C VAL A 168 14.91 -16.42 -6.10
N GLY A 169 13.84 -17.23 -6.07
CA GLY A 169 13.82 -18.54 -5.44
C GLY A 169 14.01 -19.64 -6.49
N ASN A 170 12.96 -20.43 -6.74
CA ASN A 170 12.95 -21.47 -7.79
C ASN A 170 12.84 -20.93 -9.22
N GLY A 171 12.78 -19.61 -9.41
CA GLY A 171 12.71 -18.95 -10.71
C GLY A 171 11.39 -19.11 -11.48
N GLY A 172 10.44 -19.94 -11.04
CA GLY A 172 9.22 -20.27 -11.80
C GLY A 172 8.14 -19.20 -11.80
N ARG A 173 8.32 -18.15 -10.99
CA ARG A 173 7.37 -17.04 -10.85
C ARG A 173 8.00 -15.67 -11.14
N THR A 174 9.23 -15.67 -11.65
CA THR A 174 9.99 -14.45 -11.93
C THR A 174 10.28 -14.41 -13.42
N LEU A 175 9.80 -13.39 -14.11
CA LEU A 175 10.07 -13.14 -15.52
C LEU A 175 11.50 -12.64 -15.68
N PHE A 176 12.25 -13.23 -16.61
CA PHE A 176 13.66 -12.89 -16.78
C PHE A 176 13.83 -11.41 -17.15
N TRP A 177 13.05 -10.90 -18.10
CA TRP A 177 13.21 -9.56 -18.65
C TRP A 177 12.44 -8.45 -17.91
N GLU A 178 11.22 -8.75 -17.47
CA GLU A 178 10.26 -7.75 -16.96
C GLU A 178 10.34 -7.54 -15.44
N ASP A 179 10.91 -8.48 -14.67
CA ASP A 179 10.99 -8.38 -13.22
C ASP A 179 12.31 -7.76 -12.72
N LYS A 180 12.24 -7.07 -11.59
CA LYS A 180 13.40 -6.45 -10.91
C LYS A 180 14.08 -7.45 -9.97
N TRP A 181 14.85 -8.37 -10.54
CA TRP A 181 15.49 -9.45 -9.78
C TRP A 181 17.02 -9.37 -9.67
N VAL A 182 17.69 -8.64 -10.57
CA VAL A 182 19.13 -8.35 -10.48
C VAL A 182 19.37 -7.01 -9.80
N ASP A 183 18.81 -5.93 -10.36
CA ASP A 183 19.05 -4.54 -9.94
C ASP A 183 17.75 -3.82 -9.53
N GLN A 184 17.85 -2.50 -9.34
CA GLN A 184 16.69 -1.60 -9.15
C GLN A 184 15.85 -1.41 -10.42
N VAL A 185 16.36 -1.86 -11.57
CA VAL A 185 15.81 -1.70 -12.91
C VAL A 185 15.64 -3.09 -13.54
N THR A 186 14.67 -3.23 -14.43
CA THR A 186 14.41 -4.47 -15.16
C THR A 186 15.51 -4.71 -16.22
N LEU A 187 15.79 -5.97 -16.54
CA LEU A 187 16.78 -6.30 -17.59
C LEU A 187 16.34 -5.75 -18.95
N ARG A 188 15.04 -5.69 -19.22
CA ARG A 188 14.49 -5.03 -20.41
C ARG A 188 14.94 -3.58 -20.56
N ASN A 189 14.94 -2.81 -19.47
CA ASN A 189 15.30 -1.40 -19.50
C ASN A 189 16.83 -1.21 -19.51
N ARG A 190 17.57 -2.11 -18.87
CA ARG A 190 19.05 -2.06 -18.86
C ARG A 190 19.64 -2.49 -20.21
N PHE A 191 19.05 -3.50 -20.85
CA PHE A 191 19.52 -4.07 -22.11
C PHE A 191 18.39 -4.12 -23.15
N PRO A 192 17.90 -2.96 -23.64
CA PRO A 192 16.76 -2.90 -24.56
C PRO A 192 17.03 -3.57 -25.91
N ILE A 193 18.29 -3.54 -26.37
CA ILE A 193 18.71 -4.18 -27.62
C ILE A 193 18.60 -5.70 -27.50
N LEU A 194 19.15 -6.29 -26.43
CA LEU A 194 19.05 -7.74 -26.15
C LEU A 194 17.60 -8.17 -25.96
N PHE A 195 16.80 -7.37 -25.23
CA PHE A 195 15.37 -7.65 -25.05
C PHE A 195 14.61 -7.69 -26.38
N ASN A 196 14.88 -6.74 -27.29
CA ASN A 196 14.21 -6.72 -28.59
C ASN A 196 14.55 -7.93 -29.46
N MET A 197 15.79 -8.44 -29.35
CA MET A 197 16.27 -9.61 -30.07
C MET A 197 15.85 -10.94 -29.43
N SER A 198 15.51 -10.94 -28.15
CA SER A 198 15.06 -12.13 -27.42
C SER A 198 13.76 -12.68 -28.02
N LEU A 199 13.73 -14.00 -28.25
CA LEU A 199 12.52 -14.76 -28.58
C LEU A 199 11.72 -15.12 -27.33
N GLN A 200 12.36 -15.09 -26.16
CA GLN A 200 11.81 -15.50 -24.86
C GLN A 200 11.52 -14.28 -23.98
N LYS A 201 10.68 -13.35 -24.46
CA LYS A 201 10.41 -12.08 -23.75
C LYS A 201 9.61 -12.28 -22.46
N GLU A 202 8.70 -13.25 -22.46
CA GLU A 202 7.82 -13.59 -21.33
C GLU A 202 8.27 -14.84 -20.57
N ALA A 203 9.47 -15.35 -20.85
CA ALA A 203 9.97 -16.55 -20.19
C ALA A 203 10.38 -16.26 -18.73
N THR A 204 10.14 -17.26 -17.89
CA THR A 204 10.56 -17.24 -16.49
C THR A 204 12.04 -17.58 -16.34
N ILE A 205 12.64 -17.19 -15.21
CA ILE A 205 14.03 -17.56 -14.90
C ILE A 205 14.21 -19.08 -14.88
N ARG A 206 13.20 -19.83 -14.46
CA ARG A 206 13.24 -21.30 -14.45
C ARG A 206 13.29 -21.89 -15.85
N GLU A 207 12.59 -21.30 -16.81
CA GLU A 207 12.61 -21.75 -18.21
C GLU A 207 13.88 -21.31 -18.94
N MET A 208 14.47 -20.19 -18.52
CA MET A 208 15.69 -19.63 -19.13
C MET A 208 16.98 -20.23 -18.58
N ARG A 209 16.90 -21.06 -17.53
CA ARG A 209 18.07 -21.62 -16.84
C ARG A 209 18.02 -23.14 -16.84
N ASP A 210 18.93 -23.73 -17.60
CA ASP A 210 19.20 -25.16 -17.60
C ASP A 210 20.32 -25.51 -16.63
N ASN A 211 20.52 -26.81 -16.39
CA ASN A 211 21.61 -27.32 -15.54
C ASN A 211 23.01 -26.93 -16.05
N GLN A 212 23.13 -26.55 -17.33
CA GLN A 212 24.38 -26.18 -17.99
C GLN A 212 24.60 -24.66 -18.12
N GLY A 213 23.61 -23.83 -17.80
CA GLY A 213 23.73 -22.38 -17.93
C GLY A 213 22.43 -21.67 -18.29
N TRP A 214 22.56 -20.47 -18.88
CA TRP A 214 21.42 -19.70 -19.40
C TRP A 214 21.12 -20.10 -20.85
N ASP A 215 19.90 -20.55 -21.13
CA ASP A 215 19.39 -20.79 -22.50
C ASP A 215 18.73 -19.51 -23.02
N LEU A 216 19.55 -18.60 -23.57
CA LEU A 216 19.09 -17.34 -24.15
C LEU A 216 18.93 -17.47 -25.66
N ARG A 217 17.68 -17.49 -26.16
CA ARG A 217 17.39 -17.58 -27.59
C ARG A 217 17.14 -16.22 -28.21
N PHE A 218 18.01 -15.84 -29.14
CA PHE A 218 17.93 -14.60 -29.89
C PHE A 218 17.58 -14.86 -31.35
N ARG A 219 17.00 -13.85 -32.02
CA ARG A 219 16.69 -13.90 -33.46
C ARG A 219 17.92 -14.07 -34.36
N ARG A 220 19.11 -13.71 -33.85
CA ARG A 220 20.41 -13.84 -34.52
C ARG A 220 21.51 -14.10 -33.48
N HIS A 221 22.67 -14.56 -33.93
CA HIS A 221 23.86 -14.60 -33.08
C HIS A 221 24.24 -13.20 -32.61
N LEU A 222 24.70 -13.12 -31.35
CA LEU A 222 25.21 -11.89 -30.76
C LEU A 222 26.58 -11.58 -31.35
N ASN A 223 26.82 -10.32 -31.66
CA ASN A 223 28.17 -9.88 -32.02
C ASN A 223 29.01 -9.66 -30.77
N ASP A 224 30.32 -9.80 -30.85
CA ASP A 224 31.23 -9.70 -29.69
C ASP A 224 31.08 -8.37 -28.93
N TRP A 225 30.83 -7.26 -29.63
CA TRP A 225 30.64 -5.94 -29.02
C TRP A 225 29.30 -5.79 -28.27
N GLU A 226 28.34 -6.69 -28.47
CA GLU A 226 27.06 -6.72 -27.74
C GLU A 226 27.16 -7.46 -26.40
N VAL A 227 28.24 -8.23 -26.17
CA VAL A 227 28.45 -9.06 -24.98
C VAL A 227 29.31 -8.36 -23.91
N ILE A 228 30.09 -7.34 -24.27
CA ILE A 228 31.14 -6.74 -23.41
C ILE A 228 30.66 -5.44 -22.71
N LYS A 229 29.44 -5.37 -22.15
CA LYS A 229 28.97 -4.17 -21.41
C LYS A 229 28.21 -4.45 -20.13
#